data_AF-A0A926EGB2-F1
#
_entry.id   AF-A0A926EGB2-F1
#
_cell.length_a   1.000
_cell.length_b   1.000
_cell.length_c   1.000
_cell.angle_alpha   90.00
_cell.angle_beta   90.00
_cell.angle_gamma   90.00
#
_symmetry.space_group_name_H-M   'P 1'
#
loop_
_entity.id
_entity.type
_entity.pdbx_description
1 polymer ?
#
loop_
_entity_poly.entity_id
_entity_poly.type
_entity_poly.pdbx_seq_one_letter_code
_entity_poly.pdbx_strand_id
1 'polypeptide(L)' 'MANVCLCKGISEETIVEAIKNGAVTFEEVSEKTGAGTGFCHGGRCKATIEKLIEEHKAQ' A
#
# COMPACT_ATOMS: atom_id res chain seq x y z
N MET A 1 10.79 9.20 5.22
CA MET A 1 10.78 7.86 4.61
C MET A 1 10.21 6.86 5.62
N ALA A 2 8.88 6.80 5.72
CA ALA A 2 8.22 5.80 6.55
C ALA A 2 7.92 4.57 5.67
N ASN A 3 8.38 3.40 6.11
CA ASN A 3 8.05 2.14 5.46
C ASN A 3 6.69 1.69 5.97
N VAL A 4 5.73 1.58 5.06
CA VAL A 4 4.38 1.09 5.38
C VAL A 4 4.41 -0.43 5.48
N CYS A 5 5.08 -1.13 4.55
CA CYS A 5 5.25 -2.58 4.63
C CYS A 5 6.64 -2.94 5.17
N LEU A 6 6.75 -3.22 6.46
CA LEU A 6 8.01 -3.62 7.08
C LEU A 6 8.53 -4.98 6.59
N CYS A 7 7.66 -5.90 6.15
CA CYS A 7 8.08 -7.21 5.66
C CYS A 7 8.80 -7.16 4.32
N LYS A 8 8.43 -6.20 3.46
CA LYS A 8 8.95 -6.07 2.10
C LYS A 8 9.75 -4.77 1.90
N GLY A 9 9.84 -3.93 2.93
CA GLY A 9 10.51 -2.63 2.86
C GLY A 9 9.81 -1.63 1.94
N ILE A 10 8.48 -1.73 1.77
CA ILE A 10 7.73 -0.83 0.88
C ILE A 10 7.45 0.49 1.58
N SER A 11 7.84 1.58 0.92
CA SER A 11 7.64 2.94 1.40
C SER A 11 6.23 3.45 1.14
N GLU A 12 5.81 4.46 1.90
CA GLU A 12 4.55 5.16 1.65
C GLU A 12 4.49 5.77 0.24
N GLU A 13 5.60 6.34 -0.23
CA GLU A 13 5.69 6.96 -1.56
C GLU A 13 5.36 5.96 -2.68
N THR A 14 5.89 4.74 -2.59
CA THR A 14 5.60 3.66 -3.54
C THR A 14 4.11 3.29 -3.56
N ILE A 15 3.45 3.29 -2.40
CA ILE A 15 2.00 3.02 -2.29
C ILE A 15 1.20 4.17 -2.90
N VAL A 16 1.55 5.42 -2.58
CA VAL A 16 0.90 6.61 -3.14
C VAL A 16 1.07 6.65 -4.67
N GLU A 17 2.24 6.30 -5.18
CA GLU A 17 2.47 6.20 -6.62
C GLU A 17 1.60 5.12 -7.27
N ALA A 18 1.46 3.95 -6.63
CA ALA A 18 0.56 2.91 -7.14
C ALA A 18 -0.92 3.36 -7.16
N ILE A 19 -1.36 4.12 -6.15
CA ILE A 19 -2.70 4.70 -6.09
C ILE A 19 -2.91 5.73 -7.21
N LYS A 20 -1.94 6.63 -7.43
CA LYS A 20 -1.96 7.60 -8.54
C LYS A 20 -1.97 6.93 -9.91
N ASN A 21 -1.34 5.76 -10.03
CA ASN A 21 -1.41 4.90 -11.21
C ASN A 21 -2.73 4.11 -11.32
N GLY A 22 -3.74 4.43 -10.50
CA GLY A 22 -5.10 3.89 -10.59
C GLY A 22 -5.40 2.71 -9.68
N ALA A 23 -4.54 2.35 -8.72
CA ALA A 23 -4.89 1.33 -7.73
C ALA A 23 -5.88 1.90 -6.70
N VAL A 24 -7.11 1.37 -6.65
CA VAL A 24 -8.18 1.88 -5.78
C VAL A 24 -8.61 0.88 -4.70
N THR A 25 -7.92 -0.25 -4.62
CA THR A 25 -8.13 -1.32 -3.64
C THR A 25 -6.80 -1.81 -3.06
N PHE A 26 -6.85 -2.41 -1.87
CA PHE A 26 -5.68 -3.02 -1.24
C PHE A 26 -5.06 -4.11 -2.13
N GLU A 27 -5.88 -4.90 -2.83
CA GLU A 27 -5.40 -5.95 -3.72
C GLU A 27 -4.64 -5.38 -4.91
N GLU A 28 -5.14 -4.32 -5.56
CA GLU A 28 -4.43 -3.65 -6.65
C GLU A 28 -3.12 -2.99 -6.18
N VAL A 29 -3.13 -2.35 -5.00
CA VAL A 29 -1.90 -1.79 -4.41
C VAL A 29 -0.91 -2.91 -4.10
N SER A 30 -1.38 -4.03 -3.54
CA SER A 30 -0.56 -5.21 -3.26
C SER A 30 0.02 -5.83 -4.52
N GLU A 31 -0.75 -5.89 -5.61
CA GLU A 31 -0.28 -6.40 -6.91
C GLU A 31 0.80 -5.49 -7.50
N LYS A 32 0.58 -4.16 -7.49
CA LYS A 32 1.53 -3.19 -8.06
C LYS A 32 2.80 -2.99 -7.23
N THR A 33 2.69 -3.04 -5.90
CA THR A 33 3.80 -2.70 -4.99
C THR A 33 4.42 -3.91 -4.28
N GLY A 34 3.72 -5.05 -4.27
CA GLY A 34 4.07 -6.22 -3.45
C GLY A 34 3.78 -6.05 -1.95
N ALA A 35 3.27 -4.88 -1.50
CA ALA A 35 2.93 -4.66 -0.10
C ALA A 35 1.80 -5.60 0.33
N GLY A 36 1.94 -6.23 1.51
CA GLY A 36 0.94 -7.19 2.00
C GLY A 36 1.14 -8.64 1.55
N THR A 37 2.06 -8.91 0.62
CA THR A 37 2.45 -10.28 0.21
C THR A 37 3.59 -10.89 1.05
N GLY A 38 4.07 -10.17 2.07
CA GLY A 38 5.12 -10.65 2.97
C GLY A 38 4.63 -11.68 3.99
N PHE A 39 5.52 -12.13 4.88
CA PHE A 39 5.21 -13.14 5.91
C PHE A 39 4.00 -12.80 6.81
N CYS A 40 3.71 -11.50 7.02
CA CYS A 40 2.54 -11.09 7.80
C CYS A 40 1.23 -11.05 7.00
N HIS A 41 1.25 -11.37 5.69
CA HIS A 41 0.08 -11.41 4.80
C HIS A 41 -0.81 -10.16 4.90
N GLY A 42 -0.19 -8.97 4.98
CA GLY A 42 -0.92 -7.70 5.08
C GLY A 42 -1.31 -7.29 6.49
N GLY A 43 -1.16 -8.16 7.50
CA GLY A 43 -1.65 -7.92 8.86
C GLY A 43 -1.11 -6.66 9.56
N ARG A 44 0.04 -6.12 9.13
CA ARG A 44 0.63 -4.89 9.71
C ARG A 44 0.46 -3.63 8.86
N CYS A 45 0.35 -3.79 7.55
CA CYS A 45 0.38 -2.67 6.59
C CYS A 45 -0.98 -2.39 5.96
N LYS A 46 -1.91 -3.36 5.99
CA LYS A 46 -3.21 -3.26 5.33
C LYS A 46 -4.01 -2.04 5.80
N ALA A 47 -4.16 -1.83 7.10
CA ALA A 47 -4.91 -0.69 7.62
C ALA A 47 -4.33 0.66 7.17
N THR A 48 -3.01 0.79 7.13
CA THR A 48 -2.35 2.01 6.63
C THR A 48 -2.55 2.17 5.13
N ILE A 49 -2.43 1.10 4.34
CA ILE A 49 -2.66 1.12 2.90
C ILE A 49 -4.10 1.51 2.57
N GLU A 50 -5.08 0.92 3.25
CA GLU A 50 -6.51 1.25 3.06
C GLU A 50 -6.76 2.73 3.37
N LYS A 51 -6.18 3.25 4.46
CA LYS A 51 -6.25 4.68 4.79
C LYS A 51 -5.63 5.55 3.69
N LEU A 52 -4.44 5.20 3.19
CA LEU A 52 -3.79 5.95 2.11
C LEU A 52 -4.62 5.95 0.81
N ILE A 53 -5.24 4.81 0.49
CA ILE A 53 -6.17 4.69 -0.64
C ILE A 53 -7.34 5.65 -0.45
N GLU A 54 -8.00 5.64 0.71
CA GLU A 54 -9.12 6.55 0.99
C GLU A 54 -8.72 8.03 0.91
N GLU A 55 -7.54 8.39 1.45
CA GLU A 55 -7.01 9.76 1.41
C GLU A 55 -6.71 10.25 -0.01
N HIS A 56 -6.30 9.36 -0.93
CA HIS A 56 -5.87 9.72 -2.28
C HIS A 56 -6.89 9.42 -3.38
N LYS A 57 -7.91 8.60 -3.13
CA LYS A 57 -8.99 8.27 -4.07
C LYS A 57 -9.94 9.44 -4.35
N ALA A 58 -9.95 10.46 -3.48
CA ALA A 58 -10.78 11.64 -3.59
C ALA A 58 -10.11 12.82 -4.35
N GLN A 59 -8.95 12.60 -4.99
CA GLN A 59 -8.24 13.61 -5.79
C GLN A 59 -8.42 13.43 -7.30
#